data_AF-A0A7Y4EGA6-F1
#
_entry.id   AF-A0A7Y4EGA6-F1
#
_cell.length_a   1.000
_cell.length_b   1.000
_cell.length_c   1.000
_cell.angle_alpha   90.00
_cell.angle_beta   90.00
_cell.angle_gamma   90.00
#
_symmetry.space_group_name_H-M   'P 1'
#
loop_
_entity.id
_entity.type
_entity.pdbx_description
1 polymer ?
#
loop_
_entity_poly.entity_id
_entity_poly.type
_entity_poly.pdbx_seq_one_letter_code
_entity_poly.pdbx_strand_id
1 'polypeptide(L)'
;MKVSSTVEEHSMPRISREERERRKSLYDSAIRKIIIEEGVHVCTYDRLSNEVGVSRSTLQGYYPTQTEFLSAFEGHFLELFSTRFDYSSSAKFIQSFSELLSEPVFNTLVTTSVASLISPDYQGDKVTKIFIRFEKQLKGHFTDQEVDEIFLTLFGSIFLLKIGKYSIT
;
A
#
# COMPACT_ATOMS: atom_id res chain seq x y z
N MET A 1 -26.41 -47.69 16.40
CA MET A 1 -26.37 -46.52 15.51
C MET A 1 -25.52 -45.43 16.15
N LYS A 2 -24.30 -45.21 15.67
CA LYS A 2 -23.52 -44.00 15.95
C LYS A 2 -23.51 -43.20 14.65
N VAL A 3 -24.23 -42.09 14.61
CA VAL A 3 -24.18 -41.15 13.50
C VAL A 3 -22.93 -40.30 13.73
N SER A 4 -21.94 -40.52 12.88
CA SER A 4 -20.72 -39.70 12.79
C SER A 4 -21.08 -38.44 12.02
N SER A 5 -21.12 -37.28 12.68
CA SER A 5 -21.25 -35.98 12.03
C SER A 5 -19.89 -35.56 11.51
N THR A 6 -19.62 -35.90 10.26
CA THR A 6 -18.54 -35.32 9.46
C THR A 6 -18.85 -33.84 9.26
N VAL A 7 -18.02 -32.97 9.83
CA VAL A 7 -18.07 -31.54 9.53
C VAL A 7 -17.52 -31.38 8.11
N GLU A 8 -18.39 -31.10 7.15
CA GLU A 8 -18.01 -30.79 5.77
C GLU A 8 -17.29 -29.45 5.72
N GLU A 9 -15.96 -29.53 5.67
CA GLU A 9 -15.09 -28.42 5.33
C GLU A 9 -15.45 -27.91 3.92
N HIS A 10 -16.10 -26.74 3.86
CA HIS A 10 -16.52 -26.11 2.60
C HIS A 10 -15.29 -25.60 1.83
N SER A 11 -14.66 -26.50 1.07
CA SER A 11 -13.60 -26.17 0.12
C SER A 11 -14.18 -25.33 -1.03
N MET A 12 -13.66 -24.11 -1.21
CA MET A 12 -14.04 -23.28 -2.38
C MET A 12 -13.72 -24.05 -3.67
N PRO A 13 -14.65 -24.07 -4.66
CA PRO A 13 -14.36 -24.66 -5.96
C PRO A 13 -13.10 -24.03 -6.56
N ARG A 14 -12.22 -24.87 -7.12
CA ARG A 14 -10.96 -24.43 -7.75
C ARG A 14 -11.26 -23.50 -8.92
N ILE A 15 -11.24 -22.19 -8.67
CA ILE A 15 -11.25 -21.17 -9.71
C ILE A 15 -9.95 -21.25 -10.52
N SER A 16 -10.02 -20.93 -11.81
CA SER A 16 -8.81 -20.84 -12.63
C SER A 16 -7.91 -19.71 -12.10
N ARG A 17 -6.60 -19.81 -12.41
CA ARG A 17 -5.64 -18.77 -12.05
C ARG A 17 -6.04 -17.41 -12.64
N GLU A 18 -6.46 -17.39 -13.90
CA GLU A 18 -6.90 -16.18 -14.60
C GLU A 18 -8.12 -15.53 -13.92
N GLU A 19 -9.12 -16.33 -13.54
CA GLU A 19 -10.29 -15.81 -12.84
C GLU A 19 -9.93 -15.30 -11.44
N ARG A 20 -8.97 -15.94 -10.77
CA ARG A 20 -8.44 -15.45 -9.49
C ARG A 20 -7.76 -14.08 -9.65
N GLU A 21 -6.92 -13.92 -10.67
CA GLU A 21 -6.22 -12.66 -10.97
C GLU A 21 -7.22 -11.55 -11.34
N ARG A 22 -8.22 -11.86 -12.17
CA ARG A 22 -9.30 -10.91 -12.54
C ARG A 22 -10.07 -10.43 -11.31
N ARG A 23 -10.49 -11.36 -10.44
CA ARG A 23 -11.20 -11.02 -9.19
C ARG A 23 -10.32 -10.19 -8.26
N LYS A 24 -9.04 -10.56 -8.11
CA LYS A 24 -8.09 -9.79 -7.29
C LYS A 24 -7.97 -8.35 -7.81
N SER A 25 -7.86 -8.15 -9.12
CA SER A 25 -7.77 -6.81 -9.72
C SER A 25 -9.02 -5.95 -9.42
N LEU A 26 -10.21 -6.56 -9.44
CA LEU A 26 -11.47 -5.89 -9.08
C LEU A 26 -11.48 -5.51 -7.59
N TYR A 27 -11.08 -6.42 -6.71
CA TYR A 27 -11.00 -6.15 -5.27
C TYR A 27 -9.94 -5.10 -4.94
N ASP A 28 -8.76 -5.15 -5.57
CA ASP A 28 -7.72 -4.15 -5.40
C ASP A 28 -8.22 -2.76 -5.84
N SER A 29 -9.02 -2.69 -6.91
CA SER A 29 -9.62 -1.43 -7.37
C SER A 29 -10.65 -0.88 -6.38
N ALA A 30 -11.48 -1.72 -5.79
CA ALA A 30 -12.44 -1.34 -4.75
C ALA A 30 -11.72 -0.88 -3.47
N ILE A 31 -10.68 -1.59 -3.04
CA ILE A 31 -9.84 -1.20 -1.90
C ILE A 31 -9.22 0.18 -2.14
N ARG A 32 -8.67 0.41 -3.35
CA ARG A 32 -8.09 1.72 -3.68
C ARG A 32 -9.12 2.83 -3.57
N LYS A 33 -10.32 2.63 -4.14
CA LYS A 33 -11.41 3.59 -4.06
C LYS A 33 -11.77 3.92 -2.61
N ILE A 34 -12.04 2.91 -1.78
CA ILE A 34 -12.39 3.09 -0.36
C ILE A 34 -11.29 3.87 0.37
N ILE A 35 -10.02 3.48 0.18
CA ILE A 35 -8.90 4.13 0.88
C ILE A 35 -8.73 5.60 0.46
N ILE A 36 -8.92 5.92 -0.83
CA ILE A 36 -8.79 7.29 -1.34
C ILE A 36 -9.97 8.16 -0.89
N GLU A 37 -11.19 7.64 -0.93
CA GLU A 37 -12.41 8.42 -0.66
C GLU A 37 -12.74 8.51 0.85
N GLU A 38 -12.51 7.43 1.59
CA GLU A 38 -12.97 7.27 2.98
C GLU A 38 -11.80 7.17 3.97
N GLY A 39 -10.60 6.89 3.49
CA GLY A 39 -9.40 6.73 4.31
C GLY A 39 -9.12 5.29 4.73
N VAL A 40 -7.87 5.04 5.12
CA VAL A 40 -7.37 3.67 5.40
C VAL A 40 -8.11 2.97 6.53
N HIS A 41 -8.47 3.71 7.58
CA HIS A 41 -9.14 3.17 8.77
C HIS A 41 -10.55 2.63 8.48
N VAL A 42 -11.20 3.10 7.42
CA VAL A 42 -12.55 2.66 7.02
C VAL A 42 -12.49 1.38 6.18
N CYS A 43 -11.34 1.07 5.57
CA CYS A 43 -11.14 -0.09 4.71
C CYS A 43 -11.01 -1.39 5.53
N THR A 44 -12.16 -1.89 5.98
CA THR A 44 -12.34 -3.14 6.72
C THR A 44 -12.88 -4.24 5.81
N TYR A 45 -12.78 -5.51 6.23
CA TYR A 45 -13.39 -6.62 5.48
C TYR A 45 -14.89 -6.43 5.27
N ASP A 46 -15.59 -5.87 6.27
CA ASP A 46 -17.04 -5.70 6.20
C ASP A 46 -17.40 -4.57 5.23
N ARG A 47 -16.67 -3.45 5.25
CA ARG A 47 -16.82 -2.35 4.27
C ARG A 47 -16.53 -2.82 2.85
N LEU A 48 -15.46 -3.59 2.64
CA LEU A 48 -15.09 -4.14 1.34
C LEU A 48 -16.10 -5.19 0.86
N SER A 49 -16.53 -6.09 1.74
CA SER A 49 -17.58 -7.08 1.48
C SER A 49 -18.86 -6.44 0.96
N ASN A 50 -19.27 -5.33 1.56
CA ASN A 50 -20.42 -4.53 1.11
C ASN A 50 -20.18 -3.86 -0.25
N GLU A 51 -18.96 -3.39 -0.54
CA GLU A 51 -18.62 -2.74 -1.82
C GLU A 51 -18.64 -3.73 -2.99
N VAL A 52 -18.09 -4.93 -2.80
CA VAL A 52 -17.88 -5.90 -3.89
C VAL A 52 -18.85 -7.08 -3.88
N GLY A 53 -19.74 -7.16 -2.88
CA GLY A 53 -20.80 -8.17 -2.79
C GLY A 53 -20.32 -9.60 -2.55
N VAL A 54 -19.17 -9.79 -1.88
CA VAL A 54 -18.63 -11.12 -1.54
C VAL A 54 -18.41 -11.29 -0.04
N SER A 55 -18.40 -12.53 0.46
CA SER A 55 -18.23 -12.80 1.89
C SER A 55 -16.86 -12.40 2.42
N ARG A 56 -16.78 -12.09 3.72
CA ARG A 56 -15.51 -11.90 4.45
C ARG A 56 -14.56 -13.08 4.29
N SER A 57 -15.06 -14.32 4.38
CA SER A 57 -14.25 -15.53 4.18
C SER A 57 -13.66 -15.62 2.77
N THR A 58 -14.41 -15.18 1.75
CA THR A 58 -13.90 -15.09 0.38
C THR A 58 -12.74 -14.10 0.32
N LEU A 59 -12.93 -12.89 0.86
CA LEU A 59 -11.90 -11.85 0.87
C LEU A 59 -10.64 -12.29 1.65
N GLN A 60 -10.80 -13.00 2.77
CA GLN A 60 -9.68 -13.58 3.54
C GLN A 60 -8.87 -14.59 2.73
N GLY A 61 -9.50 -15.27 1.76
CA GLY A 61 -8.80 -16.13 0.80
C GLY A 61 -7.93 -15.37 -0.21
N TYR A 62 -8.11 -14.05 -0.35
CA TYR A 62 -7.28 -13.16 -1.21
C TYR A 62 -6.30 -12.32 -0.39
N TYR A 63 -6.73 -11.87 0.78
CA TYR A 63 -5.97 -11.05 1.71
C TYR A 63 -6.09 -11.72 3.09
N PRO A 64 -5.13 -12.54 3.54
CA PRO A 64 -5.18 -13.14 4.87
C PRO A 64 -5.32 -12.14 6.01
N THR A 65 -4.74 -10.94 5.87
CA THR A 65 -4.78 -9.88 6.88
C THR A 65 -5.28 -8.55 6.30
N GLN A 66 -5.92 -7.72 7.13
CA GLN A 66 -6.41 -6.40 6.68
C GLN A 66 -5.25 -5.48 6.26
N THR A 67 -4.06 -5.65 6.86
CA THR A 67 -2.84 -4.96 6.45
C THR A 67 -2.46 -5.23 4.99
N GLU A 68 -2.82 -6.39 4.43
CA GLU A 68 -2.60 -6.69 3.02
C GLU A 68 -3.52 -5.91 2.07
N PHE A 69 -4.54 -5.21 2.55
CA PHE A 69 -5.29 -4.29 1.69
C PHE A 69 -4.39 -3.19 1.12
N LEU A 70 -3.35 -2.80 1.86
CA LEU A 70 -2.37 -1.83 1.37
C LEU A 70 -1.58 -2.38 0.18
N SER A 71 -1.54 -3.71 -0.03
CA SER A 71 -0.98 -4.30 -1.26
C SER A 71 -1.74 -3.90 -2.52
N ALA A 72 -3.00 -3.46 -2.41
CA ALA A 72 -3.75 -2.92 -3.55
C ALA A 72 -3.14 -1.63 -4.12
N PHE A 73 -2.28 -0.96 -3.35
CA PHE A 73 -1.54 0.23 -3.76
C PHE A 73 -0.08 -0.07 -4.17
N GLU A 74 0.36 -1.33 -4.06
CA GLU A 74 1.69 -1.73 -4.50
C GLU A 74 1.89 -1.36 -5.97
N GLY A 75 2.84 -0.46 -6.24
CA GLY A 75 3.20 -0.03 -7.58
C GLY A 75 2.48 1.23 -8.10
N HIS A 76 1.50 1.78 -7.37
CA HIS A 76 0.68 2.88 -7.89
C HIS A 76 0.52 4.08 -6.95
N PHE A 77 0.85 3.99 -5.66
CA PHE A 77 0.58 5.14 -4.78
C PHE A 77 1.42 6.37 -5.15
N LEU A 78 2.70 6.22 -5.48
CA LEU A 78 3.53 7.38 -5.89
C LEU A 78 3.03 8.02 -7.20
N GLU A 79 2.47 7.22 -8.12
CA GLU A 79 1.83 7.73 -9.34
C GLU A 79 0.57 8.55 -9.01
N LEU A 80 -0.23 8.10 -8.04
CA LEU A 80 -1.45 8.79 -7.61
C LEU A 80 -1.19 10.22 -7.13
N PHE A 81 -0.04 10.45 -6.47
CA PHE A 81 0.34 11.77 -5.97
C PHE A 81 1.35 12.50 -6.87
N SER A 82 1.74 11.90 -8.01
CA SER A 82 2.81 12.41 -8.87
C SER A 82 2.57 13.85 -9.35
N THR A 83 1.32 14.20 -9.65
CA THR A 83 0.93 15.54 -10.11
C THR A 83 0.98 16.61 -9.01
N ARG A 84 1.17 16.19 -7.75
CA ARG A 84 1.20 17.07 -6.58
C ARG A 84 2.62 17.35 -6.09
N PHE A 85 3.62 16.64 -6.62
CA PHE A 85 5.01 16.92 -6.33
C PHE A 85 5.54 18.09 -7.17
N ASP A 86 6.37 18.93 -6.57
CA ASP A 86 7.07 20.02 -7.25
C ASP A 86 8.46 19.54 -7.68
N TYR A 87 8.62 19.27 -8.97
CA TYR A 87 9.88 18.79 -9.55
C TYR A 87 10.85 19.91 -9.97
N SER A 88 10.58 21.17 -9.62
CA SER A 88 11.42 22.32 -10.03
C SER A 88 12.82 22.32 -9.40
N SER A 89 12.98 21.68 -8.24
CA SER A 89 14.24 21.52 -7.51
C SER A 89 14.11 20.42 -6.45
N SER A 90 15.22 19.82 -6.03
CA SER A 90 15.24 18.81 -4.95
C SER A 90 14.60 19.32 -3.66
N ALA A 91 14.89 20.57 -3.27
CA ALA A 91 14.31 21.20 -2.09
C ALA A 91 12.79 21.35 -2.19
N LYS A 92 12.27 21.77 -3.36
CA LYS A 92 10.82 21.89 -3.59
C LYS A 92 10.13 20.53 -3.64
N PHE A 93 10.81 19.52 -4.17
CA PHE A 93 10.30 18.16 -4.14
C PHE A 93 10.17 17.64 -2.70
N ILE A 94 11.21 17.78 -1.89
CA ILE A 94 11.18 17.39 -0.47
C ILE A 94 10.10 18.15 0.28
N GLN A 95 9.96 19.45 0.03
CA GLN A 95 8.91 20.27 0.64
C GLN A 95 7.51 19.75 0.30
N SER A 96 7.18 19.64 -1.00
CA SER A 96 5.87 19.16 -1.45
C SER A 96 5.57 17.73 -1.01
N PHE A 97 6.56 16.84 -0.97
CA PHE A 97 6.43 15.50 -0.42
C PHE A 97 6.14 15.52 1.09
N SER A 98 6.83 16.39 1.84
CA SER A 98 6.64 16.51 3.30
C SER A 98 5.28 17.11 3.64
N GLU A 99 4.79 18.06 2.86
CA GLU A 99 3.42 18.59 2.98
C GLU A 99 2.38 17.47 2.83
N LEU A 100 2.56 16.58 1.83
CA LEU A 100 1.71 15.41 1.64
C LEU A 100 1.78 14.40 2.79
N LEU A 101 2.89 14.30 3.52
CA LEU A 101 2.97 13.43 4.71
C LEU A 101 2.02 13.84 5.84
N SER A 102 1.44 15.05 5.79
CA SER A 102 0.37 15.47 6.69
C SER A 102 -0.99 14.88 6.31
N GLU A 103 -1.14 14.37 5.08
CA GLU A 103 -2.38 13.75 4.63
C GLU A 103 -2.47 12.29 5.11
N PRO A 104 -3.58 11.90 5.76
CA PRO A 104 -3.68 10.57 6.38
C PRO A 104 -3.45 9.40 5.41
N VAL A 105 -3.96 9.51 4.19
CA VAL A 105 -3.84 8.46 3.17
C VAL A 105 -2.39 8.33 2.69
N PHE A 106 -1.77 9.45 2.30
CA PHE A 106 -0.39 9.46 1.84
C PHE A 106 0.58 9.00 2.94
N ASN A 107 0.42 9.55 4.15
CA ASN A 107 1.20 9.16 5.32
C ASN A 107 1.13 7.65 5.57
N THR A 108 -0.07 7.08 5.59
CA THR A 108 -0.24 5.65 5.88
C THR A 108 0.39 4.78 4.80
N LEU A 109 0.22 5.14 3.52
CA LEU A 109 0.79 4.39 2.39
C LEU A 109 2.32 4.45 2.38
N VAL A 110 2.90 5.65 2.53
CA VAL A 110 4.35 5.85 2.58
C VAL A 110 4.94 5.14 3.80
N THR A 111 4.40 5.39 5.00
CA THR A 111 4.98 4.84 6.22
C THR A 111 4.86 3.32 6.30
N THR A 112 3.78 2.73 5.76
CA THR A 112 3.65 1.27 5.68
C THR A 112 4.61 0.68 4.64
N SER A 113 4.78 1.34 3.50
CA SER A 113 5.76 0.91 2.47
C SER A 113 7.19 0.95 2.99
N VAL A 114 7.54 1.96 3.79
CA VAL A 114 8.86 2.01 4.44
C VAL A 114 8.99 0.99 5.55
N ALA A 115 7.98 0.83 6.41
CA ALA A 115 8.02 -0.15 7.49
C ALA A 115 8.16 -1.59 6.98
N SER A 116 7.55 -1.90 5.83
CA SER A 116 7.65 -3.22 5.20
C SER A 116 9.07 -3.52 4.70
N LEU A 117 9.86 -2.53 4.28
CA LEU A 117 11.28 -2.73 3.93
C LEU A 117 12.15 -3.15 5.13
N ILE A 118 11.73 -2.78 6.35
CA ILE A 118 12.50 -2.99 7.59
C ILE A 118 12.01 -4.26 8.33
N SER A 119 10.90 -4.86 7.88
CA SER A 119 10.31 -6.03 8.52
C SER A 119 11.22 -7.27 8.40
N PRO A 120 11.39 -8.07 9.47
CA PRO A 120 12.09 -9.36 9.39
C PRO A 120 11.46 -10.33 8.37
N ASP A 121 10.15 -10.21 8.16
CA ASP A 121 9.37 -11.01 7.22
C ASP A 121 9.36 -10.43 5.80
N TYR A 122 10.27 -9.49 5.50
CA TYR A 122 10.34 -8.83 4.21
C TYR A 122 10.66 -9.82 3.09
N GLN A 123 9.65 -10.19 2.31
CA GLN A 123 9.83 -10.99 1.10
C GLN A 123 10.01 -10.08 -0.14
N GLY A 124 11.12 -9.32 -0.14
CA GLY A 124 12.03 -8.87 -1.22
C GLY A 124 11.54 -8.33 -2.58
N ASP A 125 10.43 -8.86 -3.07
CA ASP A 125 9.90 -8.82 -4.44
C ASP A 125 9.48 -7.46 -5.02
N LYS A 126 8.59 -6.83 -4.26
CA LYS A 126 7.60 -5.89 -4.78
C LYS A 126 7.78 -4.48 -4.24
N VAL A 127 8.01 -4.34 -2.94
CA VAL A 127 8.26 -3.03 -2.33
C VAL A 127 9.58 -2.46 -2.85
N THR A 128 10.63 -3.29 -3.02
CA THR A 128 11.88 -2.90 -3.69
C THR A 128 11.60 -2.32 -5.08
N LYS A 129 10.73 -2.97 -5.87
CA LYS A 129 10.37 -2.50 -7.22
C LYS A 129 9.65 -1.15 -7.22
N ILE A 130 8.89 -0.82 -6.17
CA ILE A 130 8.27 0.49 -6.02
C ILE A 130 9.35 1.56 -5.86
N PHE A 131 10.28 1.34 -4.94
CA PHE A 131 11.36 2.31 -4.70
C PHE A 131 12.33 2.45 -5.87
N ILE A 132 12.63 1.36 -6.58
CA ILE A 132 13.41 1.41 -7.83
C ILE A 132 12.67 2.24 -8.91
N ARG A 133 11.35 2.05 -9.06
CA ARG A 133 10.57 2.85 -10.02
C ARG A 133 10.54 4.32 -9.62
N PHE A 134 10.39 4.60 -8.33
CA PHE A 134 10.41 5.96 -7.80
C PHE A 134 11.75 6.63 -8.03
N GLU A 135 12.85 5.95 -7.74
CA GLU A 135 14.21 6.43 -8.03
C GLU A 135 14.35 6.75 -9.52
N LYS A 136 13.93 5.83 -10.39
CA LYS A 136 13.97 6.05 -11.84
C LYS A 136 13.14 7.27 -12.26
N GLN A 137 11.98 7.49 -11.66
CA GLN A 137 11.16 8.68 -11.91
C GLN A 137 11.89 9.95 -11.49
N LEU A 138 12.51 9.97 -10.31
CA LEU A 138 13.27 11.12 -9.80
C LEU A 138 14.50 11.42 -10.67
N LYS A 139 15.20 10.40 -11.17
CA LYS A 139 16.32 10.56 -12.10
C LYS A 139 15.92 11.15 -13.46
N GLY A 140 14.62 11.20 -13.78
CA GLY A 140 14.11 11.97 -14.92
C GLY A 140 14.13 13.49 -14.70
N HIS A 141 14.27 13.94 -13.45
CA HIS A 141 14.18 15.35 -13.06
C HIS A 141 15.43 15.87 -12.33
N PHE A 142 16.17 14.99 -11.66
CA PHE A 142 17.28 15.35 -10.77
C PHE A 142 18.53 14.52 -11.07
N THR A 143 19.69 15.02 -10.63
CA THR A 143 20.97 14.30 -10.70
C THR A 143 21.00 13.12 -9.70
N ASP A 144 21.89 12.14 -9.92
CA ASP A 144 22.03 11.00 -8.99
C ASP A 144 22.29 11.47 -7.54
N GLN A 145 23.12 12.49 -7.35
CA GLN A 145 23.40 13.06 -6.02
C GLN A 145 22.15 13.66 -5.38
N GLU A 146 21.37 14.44 -6.12
CA GLU A 146 20.12 15.01 -5.60
C GLU A 146 19.09 13.93 -5.27
N VAL A 147 19.02 12.86 -6.06
CA VAL A 147 18.14 11.72 -5.79
C VAL A 147 18.53 11.04 -4.48
N ASP A 148 19.83 10.79 -4.27
CA ASP A 148 20.34 10.21 -3.02
C ASP A 148 20.00 11.10 -1.80
N GLU A 149 20.17 12.42 -1.93
CA GLU A 149 19.82 13.40 -0.89
C GLU A 149 18.32 13.41 -0.59
N ILE A 150 17.46 13.33 -1.61
CA ILE A 150 16.00 13.21 -1.47
C ILE A 150 15.66 11.94 -0.68
N PHE A 151 16.18 10.78 -1.09
CA PHE A 151 15.88 9.52 -0.40
C PHE A 151 16.36 9.53 1.05
N LEU A 152 17.57 10.02 1.30
CA LEU A 152 18.12 10.14 2.66
C LEU A 152 17.24 11.03 3.54
N THR A 153 16.82 12.17 3.00
CA THR A 153 15.99 13.15 3.73
C THR A 153 14.60 12.59 4.02
N LEU A 154 13.94 11.99 3.02
CA LEU A 154 12.58 11.46 3.16
C LEU A 154 12.54 10.26 4.10
N PHE A 155 13.41 9.27 3.91
CA PHE A 155 13.46 8.10 4.80
C PHE A 155 13.91 8.46 6.20
N GLY A 156 14.88 9.38 6.35
CA GLY A 156 15.26 9.92 7.65
C GLY A 156 14.07 10.57 8.37
N SER A 157 13.30 11.39 7.67
CA SER A 157 12.09 12.04 8.22
C SER A 157 11.03 11.03 8.63
N ILE A 158 10.75 10.03 7.78
CA ILE A 158 9.78 8.96 8.06
C ILE A 158 10.21 8.10 9.26
N PHE A 159 11.51 7.80 9.36
CA PHE A 159 12.07 7.08 10.51
C PHE A 159 11.89 7.89 11.80
N LEU A 160 12.21 9.18 11.79
CA LEU A 160 12.05 10.08 12.93
C LEU A 160 10.60 10.22 13.39
N LEU A 161 9.65 10.25 12.44
CA LEU A 161 8.21 10.22 12.73
C LEU A 161 7.82 8.91 13.43
N LYS A 162 8.32 7.76 12.97
CA LYS A 162 7.99 6.45 13.54
C LYS A 162 8.52 6.24 14.96
N ILE A 163 9.68 6.81 15.30
CA ILE A 163 10.23 6.74 16.66
C ILE A 163 9.70 7.84 17.59
N GLY A 164 8.67 8.60 17.16
CA GLY A 164 7.97 9.60 17.99
C GLY A 164 8.79 10.85 18.30
N LYS A 165 9.86 11.13 17.55
CA LYS A 165 10.75 12.29 17.79
C LYS A 165 10.35 13.55 17.02
N TYR A 166 9.36 13.48 16.14
CA TYR A 166 8.84 14.61 15.37
C TYR A 166 7.31 14.59 15.35
N SER A 167 6.70 15.76 15.55
CA SER A 167 5.31 16.05 15.16
C SER A 167 5.37 16.98 13.95
N ILE A 168 4.69 16.62 12.86
CA ILE A 168 4.52 17.51 11.72
C ILE A 168 3.66 18.67 12.24
N THR A 169 4.26 19.87 12.32
CA THR A 169 3.58 21.10 12.76
C THR A 169 3.11 21.85 11.54
#